data_AF-A0A6L8VN20-F1
#
_entry.id   AF-A0A6L8VN20-F1
#
_cell.length_a   1.000
_cell.length_b   1.000
_cell.length_c   1.000
_cell.angle_alpha   90.00
_cell.angle_beta   90.00
_cell.angle_gamma   90.00
#
_symmetry.space_group_name_H-M   'P 1'
#
loop_
_entity.id
_entity.type
_entity.pdbx_description
1 polymer ?
#
loop_
_entity_poly.entity_id
_entity_poly.type
_entity_poly.pdbx_seq_one_letter_code
_entity_poly.pdbx_strand_id
1 'polypeptide(L)'
;MDTDDTPKTLPEAENAPVPEAAPQPTPELRFLTEPDARFLISHLASIDHVTVRVLGEHPDAGPEVTAFLRASGYEVRQETLGRMVPPPLTRFALRYQGKTATLTVAPAVPS
;
A
#
# COMPACT_ATOMS: atom_id res chain seq x y z
N MET A 1 12.44 58.27 -42.24
CA MET A 1 11.37 57.28 -41.98
C MET A 1 12.06 56.00 -41.58
N ASP A 2 12.21 55.92 -40.28
CA ASP A 2 12.92 54.96 -39.45
C ASP A 2 12.04 53.73 -39.20
N THR A 3 12.60 52.52 -39.32
CA THR A 3 12.30 51.26 -38.58
C THR A 3 13.15 50.17 -39.25
N ASP A 4 14.26 49.67 -38.71
CA ASP A 4 14.47 48.88 -37.48
C ASP A 4 13.45 47.75 -37.30
N ASP A 5 13.87 46.50 -37.52
CA ASP A 5 13.58 45.39 -36.59
C ASP A 5 14.50 44.18 -36.91
N THR A 6 15.30 43.80 -35.91
CA THR A 6 16.30 42.71 -35.88
C THR A 6 15.64 41.44 -35.29
N PRO A 7 16.12 40.21 -35.54
CA PRO A 7 15.33 38.98 -35.47
C PRO A 7 15.15 38.46 -34.03
N LYS A 8 14.04 37.76 -33.77
CA LYS A 8 13.75 37.18 -32.44
C LYS A 8 13.55 35.66 -32.52
N THR A 9 14.66 34.98 -32.28
CA THR A 9 14.87 33.85 -31.34
C THR A 9 13.65 32.99 -30.95
N LEU A 10 13.74 31.68 -31.21
CA LEU A 10 12.89 30.65 -30.60
C LEU A 10 12.92 30.73 -29.06
N PRO A 11 11.78 30.72 -28.37
CA PRO A 11 11.74 30.33 -26.97
C PRO A 11 11.64 28.81 -26.86
N GLU A 12 12.76 28.21 -26.47
CA GLU A 12 12.91 27.36 -25.28
C GLU A 12 11.65 26.62 -24.81
N ALA A 13 11.68 25.29 -24.90
CA ALA A 13 10.67 24.41 -24.32
C ALA A 13 10.60 24.64 -22.81
N GLU A 14 9.66 25.49 -22.43
CA GLU A 14 9.32 25.84 -21.06
C GLU A 14 8.97 24.56 -20.30
N ASN A 15 9.82 24.28 -19.31
CA ASN A 15 9.58 23.49 -18.11
C ASN A 15 8.10 23.13 -17.91
N ALA A 16 7.68 21.96 -18.42
CA ALA A 16 6.36 21.43 -18.11
C ALA A 16 6.30 21.25 -16.57
N PRO A 17 5.34 21.86 -15.87
CA PRO A 17 5.15 21.56 -14.46
C PRO A 17 4.89 20.06 -14.38
N VAL A 18 5.79 19.33 -13.70
CA VAL A 18 5.47 17.99 -13.22
C VAL A 18 4.11 18.11 -12.53
N PRO A 19 3.10 17.31 -12.91
CA PRO A 19 1.84 17.34 -12.19
C PRO A 19 2.18 16.97 -10.76
N GLU A 20 2.12 17.97 -9.88
CA GLU A 20 2.12 17.81 -8.44
C GLU A 20 1.09 16.72 -8.17
N ALA A 21 1.58 15.51 -7.83
CA ALA A 21 0.73 14.37 -7.57
C ALA A 21 -0.24 14.84 -6.50
N ALA A 22 -1.51 15.03 -6.91
CA ALA A 22 -2.57 15.45 -6.01
C ALA A 22 -2.42 14.63 -4.71
N PRO A 23 -2.54 15.25 -3.52
CA PRO A 23 -2.45 14.52 -2.27
C PRO A 23 -3.40 13.34 -2.39
N GLN A 24 -2.85 12.14 -2.56
CA GLN A 24 -3.69 10.98 -2.77
C GLN A 24 -4.56 10.91 -1.54
N PRO A 25 -5.89 10.80 -1.68
CA PRO A 25 -6.76 10.66 -0.53
C PRO A 25 -6.18 9.51 0.28
N THR A 26 -5.74 9.79 1.50
CA THR A 26 -5.35 8.76 2.45
C THR A 26 -6.51 7.79 2.46
N PRO A 27 -6.32 6.52 2.06
CA PRO A 27 -7.42 5.58 2.00
C PRO A 27 -8.07 5.59 3.38
N GLU A 28 -9.36 5.92 3.45
CA GLU A 28 -10.09 5.82 4.70
C GLU A 28 -10.03 4.35 5.12
N LEU A 29 -9.16 4.04 6.07
CA LEU A 29 -8.94 2.68 6.54
C LEU A 29 -10.20 2.25 7.31
N ARG A 30 -11.10 1.51 6.65
CA ARG A 30 -12.35 1.00 7.26
C ARG A 30 -12.11 -0.31 7.98
N PHE A 31 -11.09 -1.06 7.57
CA PHE A 31 -10.73 -2.36 8.12
C PHE A 31 -9.60 -2.25 9.14
N LEU A 32 -8.49 -1.58 8.80
CA LEU A 32 -7.32 -1.38 9.64
C LEU A 32 -7.56 -0.26 10.66
N THR A 33 -7.49 -0.62 11.93
CA THR A 33 -7.48 0.37 13.00
C THR A 33 -6.04 0.84 13.26
N GLU A 34 -5.88 2.00 13.93
CA GLU A 34 -4.57 2.50 14.35
C GLU A 34 -3.72 1.47 15.14
N PRO A 35 -4.26 0.72 16.14
CA PRO A 35 -3.49 -0.31 16.82
C PRO A 35 -3.09 -1.46 15.89
N ASP A 36 -3.91 -1.82 14.89
CA ASP A 36 -3.57 -2.84 13.89
C ASP A 36 -2.41 -2.39 13.02
N ALA A 37 -2.47 -1.15 12.52
CA ALA A 37 -1.41 -0.53 11.74
C ALA A 37 -0.09 -0.52 12.52
N ARG A 38 -0.12 -0.07 13.79
CA ARG A 38 1.07 -0.05 14.64
C ARG A 38 1.62 -1.46 14.92
N PHE A 39 0.73 -2.43 15.14
CA PHE A 39 1.10 -3.83 15.29
C PHE A 39 1.84 -4.34 14.05
N LEU A 40 1.29 -4.12 12.85
CA LEU A 40 1.88 -4.56 11.58
C LEU A 40 3.27 -3.96 11.35
N ILE A 41 3.43 -2.65 11.51
CA ILE A 41 4.73 -1.97 11.33
C ILE A 41 5.78 -2.50 12.31
N SER A 42 5.40 -2.66 13.57
CA SER A 42 6.32 -3.14 14.61
C SER A 42 6.80 -4.56 14.33
N HIS A 43 5.91 -5.42 13.85
CA HIS A 43 6.22 -6.82 13.57
C HIS A 43 6.89 -7.04 12.20
N LEU A 44 6.74 -6.11 11.27
CA LEU A 44 7.33 -6.17 9.93
C LEU A 44 8.59 -5.29 9.78
N ALA A 45 9.12 -4.71 10.86
CA ALA A 45 10.22 -3.75 10.81
C ALA A 45 11.48 -4.24 10.06
N SER A 46 11.74 -5.56 10.06
CA SER A 46 12.90 -6.18 9.39
C SER A 46 12.54 -6.97 8.13
N ILE A 47 11.34 -6.77 7.60
CA ILE A 47 10.80 -7.52 6.46
C ILE A 47 10.84 -6.63 5.22
N ASP A 48 11.34 -7.16 4.12
CA ASP A 48 11.34 -6.45 2.83
C ASP A 48 10.08 -6.82 2.02
N HIS A 49 9.69 -8.11 2.05
CA HIS A 49 8.60 -8.65 1.24
C HIS A 49 7.47 -9.21 2.10
N VAL A 50 6.23 -8.80 1.82
CA VAL A 50 5.04 -9.26 2.53
C VAL A 50 4.06 -9.91 1.56
N THR A 51 3.68 -11.16 1.85
CA THR A 51 2.58 -11.84 1.16
C THR A 51 1.32 -11.74 2.01
N VAL A 52 0.35 -10.95 1.58
CA VAL A 52 -0.94 -10.75 2.26
C VAL A 52 -1.94 -11.79 1.77
N ARG A 53 -2.34 -12.68 2.68
CA ARG A 53 -3.34 -13.73 2.46
C ARG A 53 -4.64 -13.35 3.13
N VAL A 54 -5.68 -13.07 2.35
CA VAL A 54 -6.99 -12.74 2.93
C VAL A 54 -7.83 -13.99 3.05
N LEU A 55 -8.35 -14.27 4.24
CA LEU A 55 -9.24 -15.39 4.50
C LEU A 55 -10.70 -14.97 4.28
N GLY A 56 -11.42 -15.68 3.42
CA GLY A 56 -12.85 -15.44 3.18
C GLY A 56 -13.15 -14.23 2.29
N GLU A 57 -14.38 -13.73 2.35
CA GLU A 57 -14.96 -12.79 1.38
C GLU A 57 -15.09 -11.36 1.92
N HIS A 58 -14.13 -10.85 2.69
CA HIS A 58 -14.14 -9.43 3.05
C HIS A 58 -13.49 -8.61 1.91
N PRO A 59 -14.29 -7.93 1.06
CA PRO A 59 -13.80 -7.39 -0.21
C PRO A 59 -12.72 -6.32 -0.01
N ASP A 60 -12.83 -5.54 1.07
CA ASP A 60 -11.94 -4.39 1.30
C ASP A 60 -10.70 -4.71 2.14
N ALA A 61 -10.66 -5.84 2.86
CA ALA A 61 -9.59 -6.12 3.82
C ALA A 61 -8.23 -6.32 3.15
N GLY A 62 -8.20 -7.04 2.02
CA GLY A 62 -6.97 -7.28 1.25
C GLY A 62 -6.39 -6.03 0.62
N PRO A 63 -7.19 -5.31 -0.21
CA PRO A 63 -6.75 -4.08 -0.84
C PRO A 63 -6.27 -3.04 0.19
N GLU A 64 -6.99 -2.88 1.30
CA GLU A 64 -6.65 -1.89 2.32
C GLU A 64 -5.34 -2.21 3.04
N VAL A 65 -5.16 -3.47 3.48
CA VAL A 65 -3.91 -3.91 4.12
C VAL A 65 -2.73 -3.83 3.14
N THR A 66 -2.96 -4.19 1.88
CA THR A 66 -1.93 -4.10 0.83
C THR A 66 -1.53 -2.65 0.56
N ALA A 67 -2.49 -1.73 0.47
CA ALA A 67 -2.24 -0.30 0.27
C ALA A 67 -1.45 0.29 1.43
N PHE A 68 -1.83 -0.02 2.67
CA PHE A 68 -1.13 0.42 3.89
C PHE A 68 0.33 -0.05 3.92
N LEU A 69 0.57 -1.33 3.65
CA LEU A 69 1.92 -1.89 3.65
C LEU A 69 2.78 -1.33 2.51
N ARG A 70 2.22 -1.12 1.31
CA ARG A 70 2.95 -0.48 0.21
C ARG A 70 3.30 0.96 0.51
N ALA A 71 2.38 1.72 1.10
CA ALA A 71 2.64 3.10 1.54
C ALA A 71 3.72 3.17 2.62
N SER A 72 3.90 2.08 3.38
CA SER A 72 4.94 1.94 4.40
C SER A 72 6.29 1.47 3.84
N GLY A 73 6.40 1.23 2.53
CA GLY A 73 7.65 0.88 1.85
C GLY A 73 7.91 -0.62 1.66
N TYR A 74 6.94 -1.49 1.96
CA TYR A 74 7.09 -2.94 1.78
C TYR A 74 6.78 -3.38 0.34
N GLU A 75 7.48 -4.41 -0.14
CA GLU A 75 7.10 -5.11 -1.37
C GLU A 75 5.96 -6.09 -1.06
N VAL A 76 4.74 -5.77 -1.51
CA VAL A 76 3.54 -6.53 -1.15
C VAL A 76 2.95 -7.31 -2.31
N ARG A 77 2.73 -8.61 -2.08
CA ARG A 77 1.95 -9.51 -2.94
C ARG A 77 0.66 -9.90 -2.24
N GLN A 78 -0.47 -9.81 -2.93
CA GLN A 78 -1.76 -10.25 -2.42
C GLN A 78 -2.11 -11.65 -2.94
N GLU A 79 -2.61 -12.49 -2.05
CA GLU A 79 -3.15 -13.82 -2.34
C GLU A 79 -4.52 -13.98 -1.64
N THR A 80 -5.46 -14.65 -2.29
CA THR A 80 -6.75 -15.00 -1.68
C THR A 80 -6.68 -16.41 -1.12
N LEU A 81 -7.02 -16.58 0.16
CA LEU A 81 -7.08 -17.88 0.81
C LEU A 81 -8.54 -18.27 1.04
N GLY A 82 -9.00 -19.30 0.33
CA GLY A 82 -10.40 -19.72 0.39
C GLY A 82 -10.81 -20.28 1.75
N ARG A 83 -9.92 -21.01 2.45
CA ARG A 83 -10.19 -21.58 3.77
C ARG A 83 -8.89 -21.85 4.53
N MET A 84 -8.93 -21.70 5.86
CA MET A 84 -7.84 -22.10 6.75
C MET A 84 -8.36 -23.12 7.75
N VAL A 85 -7.61 -24.20 7.94
CA VAL A 85 -7.90 -25.26 8.92
C VAL A 85 -6.61 -25.53 9.70
N PRO A 86 -6.59 -25.34 11.03
CA PRO A 86 -7.68 -24.85 11.89
C PRO A 86 -8.07 -23.38 11.60
N PRO A 87 -9.26 -22.93 12.04
CA PRO A 87 -9.68 -21.54 11.88
C PRO A 87 -8.69 -20.59 12.57
N PRO A 88 -8.56 -19.35 12.05
CA PRO A 88 -7.68 -18.36 12.64
C PRO A 88 -8.15 -18.01 14.06
N LEU A 89 -7.19 -17.94 14.98
CA LEU A 89 -7.43 -17.48 16.35
C LEU A 89 -7.25 -15.96 16.47
N THR A 90 -6.57 -15.33 15.51
CA THR A 90 -6.28 -13.90 15.50
C THR A 90 -6.60 -13.29 14.14
N ARG A 91 -6.99 -12.01 14.15
CA ARG A 91 -7.31 -11.24 12.93
C ARG A 91 -6.10 -11.10 12.00
N PHE A 92 -4.91 -11.01 12.58
CA PHE A 92 -3.64 -10.98 11.84
C PHE A 92 -2.77 -12.13 12.36
N ALA A 93 -2.37 -13.01 11.45
CA ALA A 93 -1.41 -14.07 11.73
C ALA A 93 -0.18 -13.88 10.84
N LEU A 94 0.98 -13.73 11.47
CA LEU A 94 2.24 -13.47 10.80
C LEU A 94 3.13 -14.71 10.83
N ARG A 95 3.69 -15.07 9.68
CA ARG A 95 4.69 -16.12 9.56
C ARG A 95 5.91 -15.59 8.84
N TYR A 96 7.06 -15.65 9.50
CA TYR A 96 8.32 -15.13 8.98
C TYR A 96 9.12 -16.23 8.28
N GLN A 97 9.77 -15.86 7.18
CA GLN A 97 10.69 -16.68 6.41
C GLN A 97 11.86 -15.81 5.94
N GLY A 98 12.85 -15.64 6.82
CA GLY A 98 13.96 -14.72 6.59
C GLY A 98 13.46 -13.28 6.50
N LYS A 99 13.76 -12.60 5.37
CA LYS A 99 13.32 -11.22 5.08
C LYS A 99 11.93 -11.13 4.45
N THR A 100 11.22 -12.25 4.40
CA THR A 100 9.87 -12.32 3.86
C THR A 100 8.89 -12.67 4.97
N ALA A 101 7.68 -12.12 4.92
CA ALA A 101 6.60 -12.48 5.82
C ALA A 101 5.34 -12.84 5.05
N THR A 102 4.62 -13.85 5.53
CA THR A 102 3.24 -14.11 5.13
C THR A 102 2.33 -13.54 6.21
N LEU A 103 1.48 -12.59 5.84
CA LEU A 103 0.45 -12.01 6.68
C LEU A 103 -0.90 -12.61 6.27
N THR A 104 -1.46 -13.46 7.12
CA THR A 104 -2.84 -13.91 6.95
C THR A 104 -3.79 -12.94 7.66
N VAL A 105 -4.72 -12.39 6.91
CA VAL A 105 -5.78 -11.49 7.37
C VAL A 105 -7.08 -12.28 7.49
N ALA A 106 -7.56 -12.43 8.72
CA ALA A 106 -8.79 -13.13 9.07
C ALA A 106 -9.87 -12.13 9.51
N PRO A 107 -10.73 -11.64 8.60
CA PRO A 107 -11.74 -10.63 8.89
C PRO A 107 -12.82 -11.11 9.86
N ALA A 108 -13.08 -12.42 9.91
CA ALA A 108 -14.02 -13.04 10.85
C ALA A 108 -13.27 -14.04 11.73
N VAL A 109 -12.81 -13.59 12.90
CA VAL A 109 -12.34 -14.48 13.97
C VAL A 109 -13.53 -14.82 14.89
N PRO A 110 -13.77 -16.10 15.21
CA PRO A 110 -14.77 -16.45 16.21
C PRO A 110 -14.32 -15.87 17.57
N SER A 111 -15.16 -15.02 18.17
CA SER A 111 -14.98 -14.52 19.54
C SER A 111 -15.26 -15.61 20.58
#